data_AF-U6DMQ5-F1
#
_entry.id   AF-U6DMQ5-F1
#
_cell.length_a   1.000
_cell.length_b   1.000
_cell.length_c   1.000
_cell.angle_alpha   90.00
_cell.angle_beta   90.00
_cell.angle_gamma   90.00
#
_symmetry.space_group_name_H-M   'P 1'
#
loop_
_entity.id
_entity.type
_entity.pdbx_description
1 polymer ?
#
loop_
_entity_poly.entity_id
_entity_poly.type
_entity_poly.pdbx_seq_one_letter_code
_entity_poly.pdbx_strand_id
1 'polypeptide(L)'
;IFITGTFLAKIARPKKRAETIRFSQHAVVAAHDGKPCLMIRVANMRKSLLIGCQVTGKLLQTHQTKEGENIRLNQVNVTFQVDTASDSPFLILPLTFYHVVDESSPLKDLPLRSGEGDFELVLILSGTVESTSATCQVRTSYLPEEILWGYEFTPAISLSASGKYIADFSLFDQVVKVAPPSGLRDSTTRYGDPEKLKLEESLREQAEKEGSALSVRISNV
;
A
#
# COMPACT_ATOMS: atom_id res chain seq x y z
N ILE A 1 -12.60 23.20 -8.62
CA ILE A 1 -12.43 21.90 -9.30
C ILE A 1 -10.94 21.76 -9.63
N PHE A 2 -10.17 21.13 -8.75
CA PHE A 2 -8.78 20.77 -9.04
C PHE A 2 -8.78 19.31 -9.44
N ILE A 3 -8.79 19.06 -10.75
CA ILE A 3 -8.59 17.72 -11.31
C ILE A 3 -7.08 17.56 -11.50
N THR A 4 -6.46 17.02 -10.48
CA THR A 4 -5.07 16.54 -10.41
C THR A 4 -4.99 15.18 -11.14
N GLY A 5 -5.47 15.12 -12.39
CA GLY A 5 -6.01 13.90 -13.02
C GLY A 5 -5.05 12.77 -13.44
N THR A 6 -3.82 12.72 -12.93
CA THR A 6 -2.74 11.89 -13.53
C THR A 6 -1.50 11.77 -12.64
N PHE A 7 -1.60 11.53 -11.33
CA PHE A 7 -0.40 11.24 -10.54
C PHE A 7 -0.04 9.76 -10.79
N LEU A 8 0.77 9.63 -11.84
CA LEU A 8 1.33 8.50 -12.60
C LEU A 8 0.43 7.40 -13.20
N ALA A 9 -0.79 7.11 -12.77
CA ALA A 9 -1.77 6.22 -13.47
C ALA A 9 -1.26 4.93 -14.19
N LYS A 10 -0.12 4.32 -13.80
CA LYS A 10 0.80 3.50 -14.64
C LYS A 10 1.86 4.32 -15.41
N ILE A 11 3.03 4.61 -14.87
CA ILE A 11 4.14 5.04 -15.76
C ILE A 11 4.83 3.82 -16.41
N ALA A 12 4.31 3.59 -17.62
CA ALA A 12 4.80 2.81 -18.76
C ALA A 12 4.52 1.30 -18.71
N ARG A 13 3.44 0.87 -19.41
CA ARG A 13 3.21 -0.52 -19.84
C ARG A 13 4.54 -1.17 -20.24
N PRO A 14 4.93 -2.31 -19.64
CA PRO A 14 6.24 -2.85 -19.90
C PRO A 14 6.35 -3.48 -21.29
N LYS A 15 7.41 -3.12 -22.04
CA LYS A 15 7.79 -3.77 -23.29
C LYS A 15 8.30 -5.20 -22.98
N LYS A 16 7.45 -6.20 -23.19
CA LYS A 16 7.73 -7.64 -23.44
C LYS A 16 8.58 -8.48 -22.44
N ARG A 17 8.94 -7.99 -21.24
CA ARG A 17 9.42 -8.88 -20.15
C ARG A 17 8.86 -8.59 -18.76
N ALA A 18 8.42 -7.37 -18.50
CA ALA A 18 7.74 -7.02 -17.26
C ALA A 18 6.25 -7.43 -17.21
N GLU A 19 5.83 -8.32 -18.11
CA GLU A 19 4.62 -9.15 -17.96
C GLU A 19 4.86 -10.38 -17.06
N THR A 20 6.11 -10.66 -16.68
CA THR A 20 6.46 -11.90 -15.96
C THR A 20 7.03 -11.73 -14.58
N ILE A 21 7.22 -10.50 -14.12
CA ILE A 21 7.37 -10.20 -12.71
C ILE A 21 6.06 -9.58 -12.27
N ARG A 22 5.51 -10.08 -11.17
CA ARG A 22 4.24 -9.63 -10.63
C ARG A 22 4.45 -9.02 -9.25
N PHE A 23 3.92 -7.83 -9.04
CA PHE A 23 3.72 -7.24 -7.73
C PHE A 23 2.31 -7.56 -7.23
N SER A 24 2.12 -7.61 -5.91
CA SER A 24 0.79 -7.68 -5.30
C SER A 24 -0.08 -6.51 -5.74
N GLN A 25 -1.40 -6.73 -5.85
CA GLN A 25 -2.33 -5.63 -6.18
C GLN A 25 -2.39 -4.56 -5.11
N HIS A 26 -2.23 -4.94 -3.84
CA HIS A 26 -2.20 -4.02 -2.71
C HIS A 26 -0.87 -4.13 -1.98
N ALA A 27 -0.45 -3.04 -1.36
CA ALA A 27 0.53 -3.07 -0.28
C ALA A 27 -0.23 -3.21 1.05
N VAL A 28 0.39 -3.83 2.04
CA VAL A 28 -0.26 -4.04 3.34
C VAL A 28 0.61 -3.51 4.47
N VAL A 29 0.01 -2.97 5.51
CA VAL A 29 0.74 -2.49 6.69
C VAL A 29 0.26 -3.26 7.92
N ALA A 30 1.19 -3.98 8.56
CA ALA A 30 0.95 -4.69 9.81
C ALA A 30 2.24 -4.84 10.61
N ALA A 31 2.13 -5.46 11.79
CA ALA A 31 3.29 -5.77 12.61
C ALA A 31 4.08 -6.92 11.97
N HIS A 32 5.38 -6.74 11.80
CA HIS A 32 6.32 -7.77 11.41
C HIS A 32 7.54 -7.68 12.35
N ASP A 33 7.85 -8.78 13.04
CA ASP A 33 8.83 -8.82 14.14
C ASP A 33 8.65 -7.71 15.18
N GLY A 34 7.38 -7.45 15.52
CA GLY A 34 6.99 -6.44 16.52
C GLY A 34 7.09 -4.98 16.05
N LYS A 35 7.47 -4.73 14.79
CA LYS A 35 7.56 -3.38 14.21
C LYS A 35 6.48 -3.15 13.14
N PRO A 36 5.92 -1.93 13.03
CA PRO A 36 5.01 -1.62 11.93
C PRO A 36 5.80 -1.61 10.61
N CYS A 37 5.35 -2.42 9.65
CA CYS A 37 6.02 -2.58 8.37
C CYS A 37 5.03 -2.44 7.21
N LEU A 38 5.41 -1.63 6.22
CA LEU A 38 4.76 -1.64 4.91
C LEU A 38 5.34 -2.79 4.11
N MET A 39 4.49 -3.69 3.63
CA MET A 39 4.86 -4.92 2.95
C MET A 39 4.28 -4.98 1.54
N ILE A 40 5.07 -5.52 0.62
CA ILE A 40 4.65 -5.82 -0.75
C ILE A 40 5.14 -7.20 -1.16
N ARG A 41 4.34 -7.91 -1.95
CA ARG A 41 4.70 -9.23 -2.45
C ARG A 41 5.13 -9.16 -3.90
N VAL A 42 6.20 -9.87 -4.23
CA VAL A 42 6.76 -9.93 -5.59
C VAL A 42 6.96 -11.38 -5.98
N ALA A 43 6.69 -11.73 -7.23
CA ALA A 43 6.94 -13.07 -7.75
C ALA A 43 7.43 -13.05 -9.20
N ASN A 44 8.23 -14.07 -9.54
CA ASN A 44 8.68 -14.35 -10.89
C ASN A 44 7.81 -15.44 -11.51
N MET A 45 7.11 -15.11 -12.59
CA MET A 45 6.20 -16.00 -13.32
C MET A 45 6.94 -16.86 -14.37
N ARG A 46 8.25 -16.66 -14.56
CA ARG A 46 9.09 -17.49 -15.43
C ARG A 46 9.85 -18.53 -14.62
N LYS A 47 10.23 -19.61 -15.31
CA LYS A 47 11.17 -20.61 -14.78
C LYS A 47 12.61 -20.11 -14.69
N SER A 48 12.99 -19.12 -15.50
CA SER A 48 14.35 -18.54 -15.48
C SER A 48 14.56 -17.78 -14.17
N LEU A 49 15.70 -18.01 -13.51
CA LEU A 49 16.02 -17.34 -12.27
C LEU A 49 16.29 -15.84 -12.48
N LEU A 50 15.79 -15.06 -11.54
CA LEU A 50 16.17 -13.67 -11.35
C LEU A 50 17.00 -13.58 -10.07
N ILE A 51 18.26 -13.19 -10.23
CA ILE A 51 19.29 -13.17 -9.18
C ILE A 51 19.56 -11.72 -8.78
N GLY A 52 19.94 -11.47 -7.53
CA GLY A 52 20.28 -10.12 -7.09
C GLY A 52 19.07 -9.21 -7.03
N CYS A 53 17.92 -9.76 -6.64
CA CYS A 53 16.67 -9.01 -6.61
C CYS A 53 16.70 -7.97 -5.49
N GLN A 54 16.52 -6.70 -5.86
CA GLN A 54 16.43 -5.58 -4.93
C GLN A 54 15.19 -4.75 -5.25
N VAL A 55 14.49 -4.32 -4.20
CA VAL A 55 13.36 -3.41 -4.31
C VAL A 55 13.75 -2.07 -3.70
N THR A 56 13.48 -1.00 -4.45
CA THR A 56 13.65 0.38 -3.98
C THR A 56 12.36 1.15 -4.20
N GLY A 57 12.06 2.08 -3.31
CA GLY A 57 10.86 2.92 -3.36
C GLY A 57 11.17 4.40 -3.48
N LYS A 58 10.23 5.13 -4.07
CA LYS A 58 10.17 6.60 -4.12
C LYS A 58 8.78 7.04 -3.68
N LEU A 59 8.71 7.77 -2.57
CA LEU A 59 7.50 8.45 -2.15
C LEU A 59 7.41 9.78 -2.88
N LEU A 60 6.35 9.95 -3.68
CA LEU A 60 6.08 11.14 -4.45
C LEU A 60 4.95 11.91 -3.77
N GLN A 61 5.22 13.14 -3.32
CA GLN A 61 4.21 13.96 -2.65
C GLN A 61 4.48 15.45 -2.86
N THR A 62 3.46 16.29 -2.73
CA THR A 62 3.67 17.74 -2.67
C THR A 62 4.31 18.11 -1.34
N HIS A 63 5.34 18.96 -1.36
CA HIS A 63 6.01 19.42 -0.15
C HIS A 63 6.16 20.94 -0.18
N GLN A 64 5.83 21.61 0.93
CA GLN A 64 6.13 23.01 1.11
C GLN A 64 7.39 23.16 1.95
N THR A 65 8.39 23.90 1.45
CA THR A 65 9.62 24.16 2.17
C THR A 65 9.41 25.16 3.31
N LYS A 66 10.39 25.29 4.21
CA LYS A 66 10.34 26.26 5.32
C LYS A 66 10.31 27.71 4.84
N GLU A 67 10.85 27.95 3.65
CA GLU A 67 10.89 29.23 2.95
C GLU A 67 9.57 29.56 2.23
N GLY A 68 8.60 28.64 2.27
CA GLY A 68 7.26 28.82 1.69
C GLY A 68 7.12 28.35 0.24
N GLU A 69 8.18 27.78 -0.36
CA GLU A 69 8.13 27.26 -1.73
C GLU A 69 7.32 25.97 -1.80
N ASN A 70 6.40 25.88 -2.77
CA ASN A 70 5.60 24.68 -3.02
C ASN A 70 6.24 23.80 -4.11
N ILE A 71 6.86 22.70 -3.69
CA ILE A 71 7.44 21.69 -4.59
C ILE A 71 6.35 20.67 -4.97
N ARG A 72 5.91 20.74 -6.24
CA ARG A 72 4.78 19.96 -6.78
C ARG A 72 5.13 18.53 -7.25
N LEU A 73 6.17 17.90 -6.71
CA LEU A 73 6.51 16.46 -6.84
C LEU A 73 7.81 16.16 -6.08
N ASN A 74 7.83 16.37 -4.77
CA ASN A 74 8.98 16.00 -3.96
C ASN A 74 9.15 14.47 -3.98
N GLN A 75 10.38 13.99 -4.16
CA GLN A 75 10.69 12.57 -4.25
C GLN A 75 11.58 12.15 -3.08
N VAL A 76 11.07 11.28 -2.21
CA VAL A 76 11.80 10.80 -1.04
C VAL A 76 12.09 9.31 -1.18
N ASN A 77 13.30 8.88 -0.86
CA ASN A 77 13.67 7.46 -0.92
C ASN A 77 12.95 6.65 0.16
N VAL A 78 12.52 5.44 -0.21
CA VAL A 78 11.98 4.43 0.71
C VAL A 78 12.76 3.14 0.49
N THR A 79 13.43 2.65 1.53
CA THR A 79 14.26 1.44 1.45
C THR A 79 13.45 0.21 1.83
N PHE A 80 13.51 -0.84 1.01
CA PHE A 80 12.87 -2.12 1.28
C PHE A 80 13.91 -3.21 1.60
N GLN A 81 13.51 -4.13 2.47
CA GLN A 81 14.28 -5.27 2.96
C GLN A 81 13.48 -6.55 2.74
N VAL A 82 14.10 -7.70 2.96
CA VAL A 82 13.48 -9.03 2.83
C VAL A 82 14.17 -9.99 3.80
N ASP A 83 13.42 -10.92 4.39
CA ASP A 83 13.96 -11.89 5.35
C ASP A 83 14.74 -12.98 4.63
N THR A 84 16.02 -12.75 4.46
CA THR A 84 16.96 -13.67 3.81
C THR A 84 18.33 -13.51 4.44
N ALA A 85 19.14 -14.57 4.41
CA ALA A 85 20.51 -14.54 4.90
C ALA A 85 21.46 -13.67 4.04
N SER A 86 20.99 -13.15 2.91
CA SER A 86 21.76 -12.34 1.96
C SER A 86 20.91 -11.20 1.40
N ASP A 87 21.51 -10.03 1.20
CA ASP A 87 20.91 -8.83 0.59
C ASP A 87 20.47 -9.00 -0.88
N SER A 88 20.62 -10.20 -1.43
CA SER A 88 20.38 -10.55 -2.84
C SER A 88 19.62 -11.88 -2.97
N PRO A 89 18.33 -11.92 -2.61
CA PRO A 89 17.53 -13.14 -2.70
C PRO A 89 17.36 -13.62 -4.15
N PHE A 90 17.12 -14.93 -4.29
CA PHE A 90 16.63 -15.53 -5.52
C PHE A 90 15.11 -15.49 -5.55
N LEU A 91 14.53 -14.88 -6.59
CA LEU A 91 13.07 -14.82 -6.75
C LEU A 91 12.54 -16.08 -7.44
N ILE A 92 12.65 -17.24 -6.75
CA ILE A 92 12.15 -18.55 -7.20
C ILE A 92 10.69 -18.75 -6.80
N LEU A 93 10.38 -18.37 -5.56
CA LEU A 93 9.03 -18.34 -4.98
C LEU A 93 8.62 -16.89 -4.73
N PRO A 94 7.34 -16.60 -4.51
CA PRO A 94 6.91 -15.28 -4.07
C PRO A 94 7.67 -14.85 -2.80
N LEU A 95 8.20 -13.62 -2.81
CA LEU A 95 8.87 -13.02 -1.66
C LEU A 95 8.12 -11.78 -1.21
N THR A 96 8.10 -11.55 0.09
CA THR A 96 7.55 -10.33 0.68
C THR A 96 8.71 -9.40 1.02
N PHE A 97 8.73 -8.23 0.38
CA PHE A 97 9.66 -7.15 0.71
C PHE A 97 8.94 -6.19 1.65
N TYR A 98 9.66 -5.61 2.60
CA TYR A 98 9.07 -4.70 3.58
C TYR A 98 9.93 -3.49 3.89
N HIS A 99 9.27 -2.41 4.28
CA HIS A 99 9.86 -1.20 4.80
C HIS A 99 9.41 -1.01 6.24
N VAL A 100 10.36 -0.88 7.16
CA VAL A 100 10.06 -0.58 8.57
C VAL A 100 9.63 0.88 8.69
N VAL A 101 8.43 1.10 9.21
CA VAL A 101 7.85 2.44 9.41
C VAL A 101 8.25 2.97 10.78
N ASP A 102 9.53 3.34 10.92
CA ASP A 102 10.06 3.95 12.14
C ASP A 102 10.08 5.49 12.08
N GLU A 103 10.67 6.13 13.10
CA GLU A 103 10.79 7.59 13.21
C GLU A 103 11.58 8.27 12.08
N SER A 104 12.38 7.51 11.33
CA SER A 104 13.12 7.99 10.17
C SER A 104 12.37 7.76 8.86
N SER A 105 11.30 6.96 8.89
CA SER A 105 10.50 6.65 7.72
C SER A 105 9.79 7.90 7.18
N PRO A 106 9.80 8.12 5.85
CA PRO A 106 8.99 9.17 5.24
C PRO A 106 7.49 8.87 5.31
N LEU A 107 7.10 7.65 5.72
CA LEU A 107 5.70 7.24 5.87
C LEU A 107 5.18 7.44 7.31
N LYS A 108 6.02 7.87 8.26
CA LYS A 108 5.65 7.90 9.69
C LYS A 108 4.49 8.85 10.02
N ASP A 109 4.44 9.97 9.32
CA ASP A 109 3.46 11.04 9.53
C ASP A 109 2.26 10.91 8.59
N LEU A 110 2.25 9.86 7.75
CA LEU A 110 1.13 9.62 6.84
C LEU A 110 -0.07 9.06 7.60
N PRO A 111 -1.30 9.36 7.13
CA PRO A 111 -2.50 8.85 7.76
C PRO A 111 -2.47 7.32 7.86
N LEU A 112 -2.75 6.81 9.07
CA LEU A 112 -2.84 5.38 9.37
C LEU A 112 -4.10 4.72 8.76
N ARG A 113 -4.91 5.49 8.04
CA ARG A 113 -6.14 5.05 7.40
C ARG A 113 -5.89 4.93 5.90
N SER A 114 -6.26 3.80 5.34
CA SER A 114 -6.24 3.59 3.88
C SER A 114 -7.06 4.66 3.16
N GLY A 115 -6.50 5.19 2.07
CA GLY A 115 -7.16 6.19 1.23
C GLY A 115 -7.04 7.65 1.70
N GLU A 116 -6.42 7.90 2.86
CA GLU A 116 -6.12 9.26 3.30
C GLU A 116 -4.68 9.65 2.91
N GLY A 117 -4.52 10.80 2.26
CA GLY A 117 -3.21 11.34 1.85
C GLY A 117 -3.18 11.78 0.39
N ASP A 118 -2.19 12.60 0.04
CA ASP A 118 -1.90 13.02 -1.34
C ASP A 118 -0.45 12.65 -1.69
N PHE A 119 -0.24 11.36 -1.89
CA PHE A 119 1.06 10.79 -2.24
C PHE A 119 0.92 9.57 -3.15
N GLU A 120 2.01 9.20 -3.81
CA GLU A 120 2.11 7.93 -4.54
C GLU A 120 3.45 7.26 -4.21
N LEU A 121 3.40 5.97 -3.90
CA LEU A 121 4.59 5.17 -3.65
C LEU A 121 4.98 4.40 -4.90
N VAL A 122 6.03 4.84 -5.58
CA VAL A 122 6.59 4.15 -6.75
C VAL A 122 7.64 3.14 -6.30
N LEU A 123 7.50 1.88 -6.73
CA LEU A 123 8.46 0.82 -6.45
C LEU A 123 9.17 0.35 -7.71
N ILE A 124 10.45 0.03 -7.56
CA ILE A 124 11.31 -0.47 -8.63
C ILE A 124 11.99 -1.75 -8.13
N LEU A 125 11.68 -2.87 -8.77
CA LEU A 125 12.47 -4.09 -8.65
C LEU A 125 13.59 -4.06 -9.70
N SER A 126 14.82 -4.32 -9.27
CA SER A 126 15.96 -4.60 -10.14
C SER A 126 16.53 -5.98 -9.86
N GLY A 127 17.02 -6.66 -10.91
CA GLY A 127 17.74 -7.93 -10.78
C GLY A 127 18.42 -8.34 -12.09
N THR A 128 19.14 -9.44 -12.07
CA THR A 128 19.88 -9.98 -13.22
C THR A 128 19.28 -11.32 -13.64
N VAL A 129 18.98 -11.47 -14.93
CA VAL A 129 18.49 -12.72 -15.49
C VAL A 129 19.64 -13.70 -15.64
N GLU A 130 19.57 -14.84 -14.96
CA GLU A 130 20.65 -15.83 -14.89
C GLU A 130 21.17 -16.27 -16.26
N SER A 131 20.26 -16.64 -17.18
CA SER A 131 20.64 -17.26 -18.45
C SER A 131 21.28 -16.30 -19.47
N THR A 132 21.10 -14.99 -19.31
CA THR A 132 21.57 -13.98 -20.27
C THR A 132 22.46 -12.93 -19.64
N SER A 133 22.64 -12.95 -18.32
CA SER A 133 23.30 -11.90 -17.53
C SER A 133 22.76 -10.49 -17.80
N ALA A 134 21.52 -10.39 -18.29
CA ALA A 134 20.91 -9.11 -18.65
C ALA A 134 20.22 -8.51 -17.42
N THR A 135 20.33 -7.20 -17.25
CA THR A 135 19.62 -6.48 -16.20
C THR A 135 18.14 -6.39 -16.52
N CYS A 136 17.31 -6.60 -15.50
CA CYS A 136 15.86 -6.48 -15.54
C CYS A 136 15.42 -5.45 -14.51
N GLN A 137 14.58 -4.51 -14.95
CA GLN A 137 13.93 -3.56 -14.06
C GLN A 137 12.43 -3.55 -14.31
N VAL A 138 11.66 -3.64 -13.23
CA VAL A 138 10.20 -3.66 -13.25
C VAL A 138 9.69 -2.63 -12.26
N ARG A 139 8.65 -1.88 -12.64
CA ARG A 139 8.09 -0.83 -11.81
C ARG A 139 6.61 -1.08 -11.55
N THR A 140 6.17 -0.66 -10.38
CA THR A 140 4.76 -0.53 -10.00
C THR A 140 4.61 0.73 -9.16
N SER A 141 3.37 1.13 -8.87
CA SER A 141 3.10 2.15 -7.87
C SER A 141 1.88 1.79 -7.05
N TYR A 142 1.75 2.41 -5.88
CA TYR A 142 0.59 2.30 -5.00
C TYR A 142 0.11 3.69 -4.60
N LEU A 143 -1.18 3.93 -4.79
CA LEU A 143 -1.91 5.06 -4.25
C LEU A 143 -2.31 4.81 -2.78
N PRO A 144 -2.69 5.85 -2.01
CA PRO A 144 -3.03 5.70 -0.59
C PRO A 144 -4.16 4.70 -0.35
N GLU A 145 -5.13 4.60 -1.25
CA GLU A 145 -6.23 3.63 -1.23
C GLU A 145 -5.80 2.19 -1.53
N GLU A 146 -4.66 1.99 -2.20
CA GLU A 146 -4.10 0.67 -2.52
C GLU A 146 -3.17 0.15 -1.39
N ILE A 147 -2.99 0.94 -0.34
CA ILE A 147 -2.22 0.57 0.86
C ILE A 147 -3.18 0.24 2.01
N LEU A 148 -3.22 -1.03 2.39
CA LEU A 148 -4.18 -1.57 3.36
C LEU A 148 -3.58 -1.66 4.77
N TRP A 149 -4.04 -0.79 5.67
CA TRP A 149 -3.59 -0.78 7.06
C TRP A 149 -4.31 -1.82 7.92
N GLY A 150 -3.57 -2.55 8.74
CA GLY A 150 -4.11 -3.65 9.55
C GLY A 150 -4.41 -4.91 8.74
N TYR A 151 -3.68 -5.13 7.64
CA TYR A 151 -3.78 -6.33 6.83
C TYR A 151 -2.42 -7.01 6.70
N GLU A 152 -2.44 -8.32 6.53
CA GLU A 152 -1.27 -9.11 6.14
C GLU A 152 -1.59 -9.96 4.92
N PHE A 153 -0.55 -10.42 4.23
CA PHE A 153 -0.77 -11.34 3.11
C PHE A 153 -1.02 -12.76 3.61
N THR A 154 -1.98 -13.44 3.00
CA THR A 154 -2.22 -14.88 3.22
C THR A 154 -0.98 -15.67 2.80
N PRO A 155 -0.53 -16.68 3.56
CA PRO A 155 0.56 -17.54 3.16
C PRO A 155 0.29 -18.22 1.81
N ALA A 156 1.11 -17.92 0.81
CA ALA A 156 0.97 -18.45 -0.55
C ALA A 156 1.90 -19.63 -0.84
N ILE A 157 2.74 -20.04 0.12
CA ILE A 157 3.70 -21.13 -0.03
C ILE A 157 3.34 -22.23 0.96
N SER A 158 3.27 -23.46 0.46
CA SER A 158 3.00 -24.66 1.25
C SER A 158 3.94 -25.80 0.88
N LEU A 159 4.03 -26.81 1.74
CA LEU A 159 4.80 -28.03 1.48
C LEU A 159 3.86 -29.14 1.01
N SER A 160 4.18 -29.75 -0.13
CA SER A 160 3.44 -30.91 -0.63
C SER A 160 3.64 -32.14 0.26
N ALA A 161 2.77 -33.13 0.12
CA ALA A 161 2.96 -34.45 0.75
C ALA A 161 4.27 -35.15 0.34
N SER A 162 4.85 -34.75 -0.81
CA SER A 162 6.14 -35.24 -1.31
C SER A 162 7.34 -34.37 -0.89
N GLY A 163 7.15 -33.39 0.00
CA GLY A 163 8.22 -32.54 0.52
C GLY A 163 8.69 -31.43 -0.43
N LYS A 164 7.89 -31.10 -1.47
CA LYS A 164 8.22 -30.02 -2.41
C LYS A 164 7.48 -28.74 -2.03
N TYR A 165 8.16 -27.60 -2.10
CA TYR A 165 7.49 -26.31 -1.95
C TYR A 165 6.60 -26.01 -3.15
N ILE A 166 5.37 -25.59 -2.88
CA ILE A 166 4.37 -25.21 -3.88
C ILE A 166 3.92 -23.78 -3.58
N ALA A 167 4.02 -22.90 -4.57
CA ALA A 167 3.41 -21.59 -4.53
C ALA A 167 1.99 -21.66 -5.13
N ASP A 168 0.98 -21.33 -4.32
CA ASP A 168 -0.40 -21.18 -4.77
C ASP A 168 -0.65 -19.72 -5.17
N PHE A 169 -0.68 -19.47 -6.48
CA PHE A 169 -0.89 -18.14 -7.02
C PHE A 169 -2.32 -17.61 -6.87
N SER A 170 -3.30 -18.46 -6.50
CA SER A 170 -4.64 -17.99 -6.16
C SER A 170 -4.63 -17.18 -4.84
N LEU A 171 -3.69 -17.47 -3.95
CA LEU A 171 -3.49 -16.79 -2.66
C LEU A 171 -2.52 -15.61 -2.76
N PHE A 172 -1.95 -15.35 -3.94
CA PHE A 172 -0.86 -14.37 -4.12
C PHE A 172 -1.27 -12.97 -3.68
N ASP A 173 -2.43 -12.49 -4.15
CA ASP A 173 -2.98 -11.17 -3.80
C ASP A 173 -3.91 -11.21 -2.59
N GLN A 174 -4.17 -12.40 -2.01
CA GLN A 174 -5.13 -12.52 -0.92
C GLN A 174 -4.56 -11.94 0.36
N VAL A 175 -5.30 -11.03 0.97
CA VAL A 175 -4.96 -10.38 2.23
C VAL A 175 -6.02 -10.69 3.29
N VAL A 176 -5.61 -10.72 4.54
CA VAL A 176 -6.49 -10.94 5.69
C VAL A 176 -6.29 -9.81 6.70
N LYS A 177 -7.39 -9.40 7.33
CA LYS A 177 -7.36 -8.36 8.36
C LYS A 177 -6.75 -8.94 9.64
N VAL A 178 -5.83 -8.19 10.24
CA VAL A 178 -5.17 -8.56 11.49
C VAL A 178 -5.42 -7.52 12.57
N ALA A 179 -5.17 -7.91 13.82
CA ALA A 179 -5.19 -6.95 14.93
C ALA A 179 -4.15 -5.86 14.65
N PRO A 180 -4.48 -4.58 14.91
CA PRO A 180 -3.52 -3.49 14.73
C PRO A 180 -2.28 -3.72 15.61
N PRO A 181 -1.08 -3.28 15.17
CA PRO A 181 0.14 -3.43 15.95
C PRO A 181 -0.04 -2.86 17.36
N SER A 182 0.22 -3.69 18.37
CA SER A 182 0.25 -3.26 19.78
C SER A 182 1.43 -2.31 20.00
N GLY A 183 1.26 -1.04 19.66
CA GLY A 183 2.34 -0.05 19.68
C GLY A 183 2.03 1.23 18.90
N LEU A 184 1.13 1.19 17.93
CA LEU A 184 0.44 2.38 17.45
C LEU A 184 -0.57 2.76 18.53
N ARG A 185 -0.11 3.52 19.53
CA ARG A 185 -1.01 4.18 20.47
C ARG A 185 -2.04 4.94 19.64
N ASP A 186 -3.29 4.52 19.78
CA ASP A 186 -4.45 5.25 19.34
C ASP A 186 -4.37 6.70 19.86
N SER A 187 -3.86 7.60 19.04
CA SER A 187 -4.13 9.03 19.18
C SER A 187 -5.63 9.33 18.95
N THR A 188 -6.41 8.33 18.52
CA THR A 188 -7.87 8.38 18.39
C THR A 188 -8.64 8.43 19.71
N THR A 189 -7.97 8.35 20.87
CA THR A 189 -8.64 8.58 22.18
C THR A 189 -9.19 10.02 22.33
N ARG A 190 -9.04 10.90 21.33
CA ARG A 190 -9.65 12.24 21.30
C ARG A 190 -10.77 12.47 20.29
N TYR A 191 -11.24 11.49 19.51
CA TYR A 191 -12.38 11.77 18.63
C TYR A 191 -13.33 10.58 18.48
N GLY A 192 -14.35 10.60 19.32
CA GLY A 192 -15.44 9.64 19.32
C GLY A 192 -16.01 9.52 20.72
N ASP A 193 -16.34 10.65 21.36
CA ASP A 193 -17.14 10.60 22.58
C ASP A 193 -18.47 9.89 22.23
N PRO A 194 -18.76 8.71 22.81
CA PRO A 194 -19.97 7.97 22.50
C PRO A 194 -21.24 8.77 22.82
N GLU A 195 -21.16 9.80 23.67
CA GLU A 195 -22.27 10.72 23.90
C GLU A 195 -22.54 11.63 22.69
N LYS A 196 -21.49 12.06 21.98
CA LYS A 196 -21.63 12.93 20.79
C LYS A 196 -22.25 12.17 19.61
N LEU A 197 -21.87 10.91 19.41
CA LEU A 197 -22.46 10.03 18.38
C LEU A 197 -23.94 9.76 18.65
N LYS A 198 -24.31 9.50 19.91
CA LYS A 198 -25.71 9.34 20.32
C LYS A 198 -26.52 10.62 20.13
N LEU A 199 -25.91 11.78 20.39
CA LEU A 199 -26.55 13.07 20.19
C LEU A 199 -26.80 13.34 18.69
N GLU A 200 -25.83 13.04 17.82
CA GLU A 200 -25.96 13.19 16.37
C GLU A 200 -27.01 12.24 15.76
N GLU A 201 -27.11 11.00 16.26
CA GLU A 201 -28.20 10.07 15.89
C GLU A 201 -29.56 10.57 16.37
N SER A 202 -29.67 11.07 17.61
CA SER A 202 -30.92 11.62 18.13
C SER A 202 -31.39 12.88 17.38
N LEU A 203 -30.46 13.72 16.94
CA LEU A 203 -30.73 14.92 16.13
C LEU A 203 -31.19 14.55 14.71
N ARG A 204 -30.63 13.50 14.11
CA ARG A 204 -31.08 12.98 12.81
C ARG A 204 -32.48 12.39 12.88
N GLU A 205 -32.77 11.60 13.92
CA GLU A 205 -34.10 11.03 14.13
C GLU A 205 -35.18 12.11 14.42
N GLN A 206 -34.80 13.21 15.07
CA GLN A 206 -35.68 14.36 15.28
C GLN A 206 -35.94 15.13 13.97
N ALA A 207 -34.91 15.35 13.15
CA ALA A 207 -35.05 16.01 11.85
C ALA A 207 -35.93 15.21 10.87
N GLU A 208 -35.87 13.88 10.92
CA GLU A 208 -36.74 13.01 10.11
C GLU A 208 -38.20 13.02 10.61
N LYS A 209 -38.43 13.21 11.91
CA LYS A 209 -39.78 13.35 12.49
C LYS A 209 -40.41 14.72 12.22
N GLU A 210 -39.61 15.78 12.11
CA GLU A 210 -40.10 17.14 11.81
C GLU A 210 -40.28 17.39 10.29
N GLY A 211 -39.69 16.57 9.43
CA GLY A 211 -39.74 16.71 7.96
C GLY A 211 -41.07 16.33 7.28
N SER A 212 -42.11 15.94 8.02
CA SER A 212 -43.42 15.56 7.46
C SER A 212 -44.51 16.59 7.77
N ALA A 213 -44.35 17.83 7.32
CA ALA A 213 -45.48 18.74 7.12
C ALA A 213 -45.10 19.93 6.22
N LEU A 214 -45.79 20.00 5.07
CA LEU A 214 -46.29 21.19 4.36
C LEU A 214 -45.87 21.29 2.90
N SER A 215 -46.79 20.83 2.05
CA SER A 215 -46.93 21.24 0.65
C SER A 215 -47.31 22.72 0.56
N VAL A 216 -46.62 23.51 -0.26
CA VAL A 216 -47.19 24.74 -0.84
C VAL A 216 -46.82 24.81 -2.31
N ARG A 217 -47.80 25.22 -3.11
CA ARG A 217 -47.89 25.19 -4.57
C ARG A 217 -47.97 26.65 -5.07
N ILE A 218 -47.58 26.90 -6.33
CA ILE A 218 -47.91 28.07 -7.20
C ILE A 218 -46.97 29.29 -6.98
N SER A 219 -46.44 30.06 -7.95
CA SER A 219 -46.68 30.29 -9.40
C SER A 219 -45.46 30.96 -10.07
N ASN A 220 -45.39 30.85 -11.40
CA ASN A 220 -44.57 31.68 -12.31
C ASN A 220 -44.79 33.19 -12.15
N VAL A 221 -43.71 33.99 -12.24
CA VAL A 221 -43.43 35.04 -13.25
C VAL A 221 -41.92 35.07 -13.46
#